data_AF-I0L5B0-F1
#
_entry.id   AF-I0L5B0-F1
#
_cell.length_a   1.000
_cell.length_b   1.000
_cell.length_c   1.000
_cell.angle_alpha   90.00
_cell.angle_beta   90.00
_cell.angle_gamma   90.00
#
_symmetry.space_group_name_H-M   'P 1'
#
loop_
_entity.id
_entity.type
_entity.pdbx_description
1 polymer ?
#
loop_
_entity_poly.entity_id
_entity_poly.type
_entity_poly.pdbx_seq_one_letter_code
_entity_poly.pdbx_strand_id
1 'polypeptide(L)'
;MASEINYDGVTVTELYEAFTKHGIPQSDASVLVSSWIYENVGTAKRVFNYAEPFSAVEPGCAPPPFARTFAHSDWVDGEDVVQAGQTPGEQGFNERFHRIEHDLDHLGTDLAKAFSCMAAMRVSLRHLLDEIRAEINRLHSTVHETKVSPGPYQLEQIPNYIGTLDFGRYMGTTMFMDKKVSIWQTKAGTIVLPAVETLGVDVVAGPKVRGAAYLERYAAENGDVRQRFPQEVRLTEFIRTFGEDELADGRTVRDVLKVLPAETSYQSVDAMFAEVSEREAVIVRTTVGAQSAVAAALGIESELENVADADIAMLAGVPTKARAALTRAGISTLGKLADTPPERVLGIMKDAGVRAEVGDAAEWTGYARTLSKLR
;
A
#
# COMPACT_ATOMS: atom_id res chain seq x y z
N MET A 1 15.42 38.65 12.07
CA MET A 1 14.32 39.47 11.54
C MET A 1 14.90 40.35 10.45
N ALA A 2 14.54 40.15 9.19
CA ALA A 2 14.97 41.05 8.12
C ALA A 2 14.11 42.33 8.20
N SER A 3 14.75 43.48 8.43
CA SER A 3 14.07 44.77 8.70
C SER A 3 13.75 45.58 7.44
N GLU A 4 14.03 45.04 6.26
CA GLU A 4 13.91 45.77 4.99
C GLU A 4 13.31 44.86 3.91
N ILE A 5 12.38 45.42 3.13
CA ILE A 5 11.73 44.71 2.02
C ILE A 5 12.74 44.62 0.88
N ASN A 6 13.14 43.39 0.52
CA ASN A 6 14.08 43.08 -0.55
C ASN A 6 13.42 42.10 -1.54
N TYR A 7 13.52 42.41 -2.84
CA TYR A 7 13.08 41.54 -3.91
C TYR A 7 14.16 41.46 -4.99
N ASP A 8 14.58 40.24 -5.34
CA ASP A 8 15.64 39.94 -6.32
C ASP A 8 16.97 40.70 -6.08
N GLY A 9 17.32 40.89 -4.80
CA GLY A 9 18.57 41.54 -4.41
C GLY A 9 18.53 43.08 -4.39
N VAL A 10 17.38 43.70 -4.66
CA VAL A 10 17.19 45.16 -4.62
C VAL A 10 16.30 45.55 -3.43
N THR A 11 16.74 46.50 -2.60
CA THR A 11 15.93 47.01 -1.49
C THR A 11 15.04 48.19 -1.88
N VAL A 12 13.96 48.38 -1.12
CA VAL A 12 13.07 49.55 -1.27
C VAL A 12 13.84 50.88 -1.13
N THR A 13 14.85 50.92 -0.25
CA THR A 13 15.69 52.10 -0.03
C THR A 13 16.57 52.38 -1.25
N GLU A 14 17.23 51.34 -1.79
CA GLU A 14 18.07 51.45 -2.99
C GLU A 14 17.27 51.94 -4.20
N LEU A 15 16.03 51.46 -4.37
CA LEU A 15 15.14 51.87 -5.46
C LEU A 15 14.71 53.33 -5.32
N TYR A 16 14.34 53.77 -4.11
CA TYR A 16 13.97 55.15 -3.82
C TYR A 16 15.13 56.13 -4.05
N GLU A 17 16.33 55.76 -3.59
CA GLU A 17 17.56 56.52 -3.80
C GLU A 17 17.93 56.61 -5.29
N ALA A 18 17.75 55.53 -6.05
CA ALA A 18 17.99 55.54 -7.49
C ALA A 18 17.07 56.53 -8.23
N PHE A 19 15.77 56.52 -7.93
CA PHE A 19 14.82 57.46 -8.56
C PHE A 19 15.11 58.92 -8.22
N THR A 20 15.35 59.22 -6.94
CA THR A 20 15.66 60.58 -6.51
C THR A 20 17.00 61.09 -7.06
N LYS A 21 18.01 60.22 -7.16
CA LYS A 21 19.30 60.54 -7.81
C LYS A 21 19.17 60.84 -9.30
N HIS A 22 18.19 60.25 -9.98
CA HIS A 22 17.87 60.54 -11.38
C HIS A 22 16.93 61.74 -11.57
N GLY A 23 16.69 62.54 -10.52
CA GLY A 23 15.93 63.78 -10.60
C GLY A 23 14.42 63.61 -10.53
N ILE A 24 13.93 62.42 -10.15
CA ILE A 24 12.50 62.20 -9.90
C ILE A 24 12.13 62.84 -8.55
N PRO A 25 11.09 63.67 -8.49
CA PRO A 25 10.62 64.28 -7.24
C PRO A 25 10.31 63.22 -6.19
N GLN A 26 10.56 63.53 -4.91
CA GLN A 26 10.37 62.59 -3.79
C GLN A 26 8.95 62.02 -3.72
N SER A 27 7.93 62.83 -4.01
CA SER A 27 6.53 62.37 -4.09
C SER A 27 6.33 61.28 -5.14
N ASP A 28 6.93 61.46 -6.31
CA ASP A 28 6.76 60.60 -7.47
C ASP A 28 7.61 59.33 -7.30
N ALA A 29 8.82 59.47 -6.76
CA ALA A 29 9.66 58.34 -6.35
C ALA A 29 8.93 57.46 -5.31
N SER A 30 8.20 58.06 -4.36
CA SER A 30 7.43 57.31 -3.35
C SER A 30 6.28 56.51 -3.99
N VAL A 31 5.58 57.10 -4.97
CA VAL A 31 4.51 56.42 -5.72
C VAL A 31 5.06 55.29 -6.59
N LEU A 32 6.20 55.50 -7.26
CA LEU A 32 6.86 54.49 -8.10
C LEU A 32 7.37 53.32 -7.26
N VAL A 33 7.99 53.60 -6.11
CA VAL A 33 8.43 52.57 -5.16
C VAL A 33 7.24 51.80 -4.60
N SER A 34 6.14 52.47 -4.24
CA SER A 34 4.93 51.81 -3.76
C SER A 34 4.30 50.91 -4.83
N SER A 35 4.31 51.35 -6.09
CA SER A 35 3.84 50.58 -7.24
C SER A 35 4.75 49.38 -7.51
N TRP A 36 6.07 49.54 -7.42
CA TRP A 36 7.03 48.45 -7.52
C TRP A 36 6.87 47.43 -6.39
N ILE A 37 6.66 47.86 -5.14
CA ILE A 37 6.35 46.97 -4.02
C ILE A 37 5.04 46.22 -4.31
N TYR A 38 4.00 46.91 -4.80
CA TYR A 38 2.73 46.29 -5.13
C TYR A 38 2.87 45.24 -6.24
N GLU A 39 3.60 45.56 -7.30
CA GLU A 39 3.82 44.68 -8.45
C GLU A 39 4.72 43.49 -8.14
N ASN A 40 5.77 43.66 -7.32
CA ASN A 40 6.78 42.62 -7.11
C ASN A 40 6.59 41.86 -5.78
N VAL A 41 6.03 42.51 -4.76
CA VAL A 41 5.82 41.95 -3.42
C VAL A 41 4.33 41.75 -3.13
N GLY A 42 3.47 42.68 -3.56
CA GLY A 42 2.01 42.62 -3.38
C GLY A 42 1.33 41.57 -4.26
N THR A 43 1.94 41.21 -5.38
CA THR A 43 1.51 40.08 -6.21
C THR A 43 2.20 38.77 -5.83
N ALA A 44 3.25 38.75 -5.00
CA ALA A 44 4.03 37.54 -4.76
C ALA A 44 3.14 36.36 -4.32
N LYS A 45 3.31 35.20 -4.99
CA LYS A 45 2.60 33.96 -4.69
C LYS A 45 2.83 33.60 -3.22
N ARG A 46 1.77 33.59 -2.41
CA ARG A 46 1.85 33.16 -1.02
C ARG A 46 2.19 31.67 -0.96
N VAL A 47 3.12 31.30 -0.09
CA VAL A 47 3.47 29.90 0.17
C VAL A 47 3.34 29.64 1.66
N PHE A 48 2.60 28.59 2.01
CA PHE A 48 2.47 28.06 3.34
C PHE A 48 3.49 26.93 3.55
N ASN A 49 4.18 27.01 4.67
CA ASN A 49 5.03 25.95 5.21
C ASN A 49 4.83 25.91 6.73
N TYR A 50 4.97 24.71 7.30
CA TYR A 50 5.02 24.57 8.75
C TYR A 50 6.30 25.21 9.29
N ALA A 51 6.17 25.95 10.41
CA ALA A 51 7.30 26.60 11.06
C ALA A 51 8.31 25.58 11.63
N GLU A 52 7.79 24.47 12.16
CA GLU A 52 8.60 23.39 12.71
C GLU A 52 8.55 22.15 11.80
N PRO A 53 9.68 21.48 11.57
CA PRO A 53 9.71 20.25 10.81
C PRO A 53 9.13 19.11 11.64
N PHE A 54 8.13 18.42 11.08
CA PHE A 54 7.61 17.16 11.63
C PHE A 54 8.05 16.00 10.74
N SER A 55 9.14 15.32 11.10
CA SER A 55 9.67 14.20 10.29
C SER A 55 8.77 12.97 10.39
N ALA A 56 8.52 12.31 9.25
CA ALA A 56 7.73 11.07 9.20
C ALA A 56 8.38 9.92 10.00
N VAL A 57 9.72 9.91 10.06
CA VAL A 57 10.51 8.94 10.81
C VAL A 57 11.40 9.70 11.79
N GLU A 58 11.46 9.22 13.03
CA GLU A 58 12.40 9.71 14.05
C GLU A 58 13.40 8.59 14.35
N PRO A 59 14.66 8.69 13.91
CA PRO A 59 15.65 7.61 14.07
C PRO A 59 15.87 7.17 15.52
N GLY A 60 15.71 8.09 16.48
CA GLY A 60 15.81 7.80 17.91
C GLY A 60 14.62 7.01 18.51
N CYS A 61 13.54 6.82 17.75
CA CYS A 61 12.33 6.11 18.20
C CYS A 61 12.20 4.69 17.64
N ALA A 62 13.19 4.21 16.87
CA ALA A 62 13.23 2.80 16.49
C ALA A 62 13.52 1.96 17.75
N PRO A 63 12.58 1.12 18.22
CA PRO A 63 12.83 0.31 19.39
C PRO A 63 13.97 -0.65 19.07
N PRO A 64 14.97 -0.82 19.96
CA PRO A 64 15.92 -1.90 19.81
C PRO A 64 15.15 -3.24 19.81
N PRO A 65 15.64 -4.28 19.12
CA PRO A 65 15.04 -5.58 19.20
C PRO A 65 14.99 -6.01 20.67
N PHE A 66 13.80 -6.36 21.16
CA PHE A 66 13.68 -6.93 22.49
C PHE A 66 14.45 -8.25 22.51
N ALA A 67 15.47 -8.31 23.35
CA ALA A 67 16.24 -9.52 23.59
C ALA A 67 15.98 -9.96 25.03
N ARG A 68 15.31 -11.11 25.18
CA ARG A 68 15.15 -11.75 26.47
C ARG A 68 16.53 -12.11 27.03
N THR A 69 16.84 -11.62 28.23
CA THR A 69 18.08 -11.94 28.95
C THR A 69 17.91 -13.08 29.95
N PHE A 70 16.70 -13.25 30.46
CA PHE A 70 16.35 -14.37 31.32
C PHE A 70 16.29 -15.63 30.49
N ALA A 71 17.17 -16.61 30.70
CA ALA A 71 17.08 -17.93 30.08
C ALA A 71 17.28 -19.03 31.14
N HIS A 72 16.32 -19.95 31.19
CA HIS A 72 16.32 -21.07 32.12
C HIS A 72 17.18 -22.20 31.58
N SER A 73 18.07 -22.70 32.43
CA SER A 73 18.79 -23.95 32.20
C SER A 73 18.03 -25.07 32.89
N ASP A 74 17.69 -26.11 32.14
CA ASP A 74 16.93 -27.23 32.69
C ASP A 74 17.63 -27.87 33.87
N TRP A 75 16.86 -28.06 34.93
CA TRP A 75 17.24 -28.86 36.07
C TRP A 75 16.95 -30.33 35.83
N VAL A 76 17.60 -31.20 36.60
CA VAL A 76 17.49 -32.67 36.51
C VAL A 76 16.96 -33.22 37.84
N ASP A 77 15.89 -34.02 37.76
CA ASP A 77 15.31 -34.66 38.93
C ASP A 77 16.32 -35.57 39.65
N GLY A 78 16.49 -35.36 40.96
CA GLY A 78 17.41 -36.15 41.79
C GLY A 78 18.87 -35.67 41.77
N GLU A 79 19.22 -34.75 40.88
CA GLU A 79 20.49 -34.00 40.94
C GLU A 79 20.28 -32.60 41.55
N ASP A 80 19.24 -31.91 41.11
CA ASP A 80 18.85 -30.61 41.63
C ASP A 80 17.84 -30.73 42.79
N VAL A 81 17.85 -29.76 43.71
CA VAL A 81 17.00 -29.75 44.92
C VAL A 81 15.51 -29.46 44.65
N VAL A 82 15.14 -29.29 43.38
CA VAL A 82 13.81 -28.89 42.93
C VAL A 82 13.16 -30.01 42.13
N GLN A 83 11.83 -29.99 42.06
CA GLN A 83 11.10 -30.88 41.16
C GLN A 83 11.22 -30.34 39.73
N ALA A 84 12.22 -30.81 38.98
CA ALA A 84 12.51 -30.33 37.64
C ALA A 84 11.48 -30.85 36.63
N GLY A 85 11.20 -32.15 36.67
CA GLY A 85 10.26 -32.84 35.80
C GLY A 85 8.80 -32.73 36.20
N GLN A 86 7.92 -33.04 35.26
CA GLN A 86 6.48 -33.08 35.50
C GLN A 86 6.08 -34.35 36.27
N THR A 87 5.25 -34.21 37.30
CA THR A 87 4.64 -35.33 38.02
C THR A 87 3.13 -35.40 37.76
N PRO A 88 2.46 -36.54 38.00
CA PRO A 88 1.02 -36.63 37.83
C PRO A 88 0.29 -35.62 38.74
N GLY A 89 -0.32 -34.60 38.13
CA GLY A 89 -1.09 -33.56 38.83
C GLY A 89 -0.36 -32.24 39.04
N GLU A 90 0.97 -32.15 38.83
CA GLU A 90 1.72 -30.91 39.03
C GLU A 90 2.76 -30.67 37.93
N GLN A 91 2.82 -29.41 37.45
CA GLN A 91 3.86 -28.98 36.52
C GLN A 91 5.19 -28.82 37.24
N GLY A 92 6.25 -29.43 36.70
CA GLY A 92 7.63 -29.25 37.15
C GLY A 92 8.14 -27.84 36.93
N PHE A 93 9.26 -27.50 37.58
CA PHE A 93 9.83 -26.16 37.50
C PHE A 93 10.34 -25.80 36.09
N ASN A 94 10.90 -26.75 35.33
CA ASN A 94 11.39 -26.47 33.97
C ASN A 94 10.25 -25.97 33.06
N GLU A 95 9.10 -26.66 33.07
CA GLU A 95 7.91 -26.27 32.31
C GLU A 95 7.40 -24.87 32.71
N ARG A 96 7.40 -24.54 34.01
CA ARG A 96 6.96 -23.22 34.48
C ARG A 96 7.91 -22.11 34.04
N PHE A 97 9.22 -22.35 34.10
CA PHE A 97 10.21 -21.37 33.68
C PHE A 97 10.21 -21.18 32.16
N HIS A 98 10.06 -22.24 31.36
CA HIS A 98 9.90 -22.11 29.91
C HIS A 98 8.61 -21.36 29.51
N ARG A 99 7.53 -21.50 30.28
CA ARG A 99 6.34 -20.65 30.07
C ARG A 99 6.63 -19.18 30.33
N ILE A 100 7.39 -18.86 31.38
CA ILE A 100 7.81 -17.48 31.64
C ILE A 100 8.68 -16.95 30.49
N GLU A 101 9.60 -17.76 29.96
CA GLU A 101 10.39 -17.40 28.78
C GLU A 101 9.50 -17.07 27.58
N HIS A 102 8.56 -17.96 27.28
CA HIS A 102 7.60 -17.80 26.20
C HIS A 102 6.73 -16.54 26.39
N ASP A 103 6.23 -16.27 27.60
CA ASP A 103 5.45 -15.08 27.90
C ASP A 103 6.27 -13.80 27.72
N LEU A 104 7.56 -13.80 28.09
CA LEU A 104 8.47 -12.69 27.86
C LEU A 104 8.72 -12.45 26.36
N ASP A 105 8.86 -13.52 25.57
CA ASP A 105 9.04 -13.44 24.12
C ASP A 105 7.77 -12.87 23.43
N HIS A 106 6.57 -13.24 23.90
CA HIS A 106 5.30 -12.64 23.45
C HIS A 106 5.19 -11.16 23.83
N LEU A 107 5.52 -10.79 25.07
CA LEU A 107 5.54 -9.39 25.50
C LEU A 107 6.49 -8.55 24.63
N GLY A 108 7.67 -9.10 24.30
CA GLY A 108 8.61 -8.46 23.37
C GLY A 108 8.00 -8.22 21.99
N THR A 109 7.30 -9.21 21.46
CA THR A 109 6.62 -9.14 20.15
C THR A 109 5.48 -8.13 20.15
N ASP A 110 4.64 -8.13 21.17
CA ASP A 110 3.51 -7.20 21.31
C ASP A 110 3.99 -5.75 21.46
N LEU A 111 5.06 -5.53 22.24
CA LEU A 111 5.67 -4.22 22.38
C LEU A 111 6.26 -3.72 21.06
N ALA A 112 6.98 -4.58 20.34
CA ALA A 112 7.52 -4.25 19.01
C ALA A 112 6.41 -3.88 18.02
N LYS A 113 5.29 -4.60 18.06
CA LYS A 113 4.10 -4.30 17.26
C LYS A 113 3.49 -2.96 17.63
N ALA A 114 3.34 -2.65 18.91
CA ALA A 114 2.80 -1.36 19.37
C ALA A 114 3.66 -0.18 18.88
N PHE A 115 4.98 -0.26 18.98
CA PHE A 115 5.90 0.76 18.45
C PHE A 115 5.81 0.88 16.93
N SER A 116 5.68 -0.25 16.21
CA SER A 116 5.49 -0.25 14.77
C SER A 116 4.18 0.45 14.36
N CYS A 117 3.09 0.20 15.09
CA CYS A 117 1.82 0.90 14.89
C CYS A 117 1.93 2.41 15.16
N MET A 118 2.64 2.83 16.21
CA MET A 118 2.88 4.25 16.49
C MET A 118 3.73 4.93 15.40
N ALA A 119 4.75 4.23 14.89
CA ALA A 119 5.56 4.72 13.78
C ALA A 119 4.71 4.91 12.51
N ALA A 120 3.86 3.93 12.19
CA ALA A 120 2.91 4.03 11.07
C ALA A 120 1.92 5.20 11.25
N MET A 121 1.40 5.40 12.46
CA MET A 121 0.53 6.54 12.77
C MET A 121 1.24 7.88 12.57
N ARG A 122 2.52 8.00 12.97
CA ARG A 122 3.33 9.21 12.75
C ARG A 122 3.51 9.51 11.26
N VAL A 123 3.79 8.48 10.46
CA VAL A 123 3.90 8.60 9.00
C VAL A 123 2.56 9.07 8.42
N SER A 124 1.45 8.46 8.81
CA SER A 124 0.11 8.84 8.35
C SER A 124 -0.24 10.28 8.73
N LEU A 125 0.08 10.71 9.95
CA LEU A 125 -0.14 12.09 10.38
C LEU A 125 0.69 13.07 9.55
N ARG A 126 1.96 12.74 9.27
CA ARG A 126 2.79 13.59 8.42
C ARG A 126 2.21 13.70 7.01
N HIS A 127 1.68 12.62 6.46
CA HIS A 127 1.05 12.64 5.14
C HIS A 127 -0.15 13.61 5.10
N LEU A 128 -1.05 13.53 6.09
CA LEU A 128 -2.19 14.46 6.20
C LEU A 128 -1.73 15.93 6.34
N LEU A 129 -0.63 16.19 7.06
CA LEU A 129 -0.05 17.53 7.16
C LEU A 129 0.51 17.99 5.80
N ASP A 130 1.18 17.11 5.06
CA ASP A 130 1.64 17.42 3.71
C ASP A 130 0.49 17.71 2.76
N GLU A 131 -0.62 16.98 2.88
CA GLU A 131 -1.83 17.23 2.11
C GLU A 131 -2.43 18.61 2.39
N ILE A 132 -2.56 18.97 3.67
CA ILE A 132 -3.05 20.29 4.09
C ILE A 132 -2.14 21.39 3.54
N ARG A 133 -0.82 21.21 3.64
CA ARG A 133 0.16 22.15 3.09
C ARG A 133 0.01 22.31 1.57
N ALA A 134 -0.17 21.21 0.85
CA ALA A 134 -0.33 21.22 -0.60
C ALA A 134 -1.61 21.96 -1.01
N GLU A 135 -2.75 21.68 -0.38
CA GLU A 135 -4.02 22.34 -0.70
C GLU A 135 -4.02 23.84 -0.38
N ILE A 136 -3.44 24.25 0.75
CA ILE A 136 -3.28 25.68 1.06
C ILE A 136 -2.43 26.37 -0.02
N ASN A 137 -1.35 25.71 -0.45
CA ASN A 137 -0.49 26.24 -1.52
C ASN A 137 -1.19 26.25 -2.89
N ARG A 138 -2.06 25.29 -3.18
CA ARG A 138 -2.90 25.28 -4.39
C ARG A 138 -3.88 26.45 -4.38
N LEU A 139 -4.55 26.69 -3.27
CA LEU A 139 -5.45 27.85 -3.09
C LEU A 139 -4.68 29.17 -3.25
N HIS A 140 -3.50 29.29 -2.64
CA HIS A 140 -2.66 30.47 -2.83
C HIS A 140 -2.22 30.66 -4.29
N SER A 141 -1.91 29.57 -5.01
CA SER A 141 -1.58 29.59 -6.45
C SER A 141 -2.77 30.10 -7.26
N THR A 142 -3.96 29.55 -7.02
CA THR A 142 -5.20 29.92 -7.72
C THR A 142 -5.54 31.40 -7.49
N VAL A 143 -5.46 31.86 -6.23
CA VAL A 143 -5.71 33.27 -5.87
C VAL A 143 -4.68 34.19 -6.51
N HIS A 144 -3.40 33.78 -6.54
CA HIS A 144 -2.35 34.54 -7.20
C HIS A 144 -2.62 34.66 -8.70
N GLU A 145 -2.86 33.54 -9.38
CA GLU A 145 -3.15 33.50 -10.81
C GLU A 145 -4.34 34.40 -11.13
N THR A 146 -5.47 34.25 -10.41
CA THR A 146 -6.69 35.07 -10.57
C THR A 146 -6.43 36.58 -10.53
N LYS A 147 -5.41 37.03 -9.78
CA LYS A 147 -5.03 38.44 -9.72
C LYS A 147 -4.16 38.90 -10.89
N VAL A 148 -3.41 38.00 -11.52
CA VAL A 148 -2.35 38.32 -12.50
C VAL A 148 -2.79 38.10 -13.95
N SER A 149 -3.79 37.24 -14.22
CA SER A 149 -4.27 36.97 -15.59
C SER A 149 -5.77 37.24 -15.78
N PRO A 150 -6.19 38.19 -16.64
CA PRO A 150 -7.61 38.58 -16.84
C PRO A 150 -8.34 37.74 -17.93
N GLY A 151 -8.04 36.45 -18.04
CA GLY A 151 -8.63 35.52 -19.03
C GLY A 151 -9.60 34.49 -18.43
N PRO A 152 -10.34 33.71 -19.25
CA PRO A 152 -11.19 32.63 -18.77
C PRO A 152 -10.36 31.55 -18.06
N TYR A 153 -10.59 31.39 -16.77
CA TYR A 153 -9.89 30.40 -15.93
C TYR A 153 -10.38 28.99 -16.21
N GLN A 154 -9.45 28.09 -16.53
CA GLN A 154 -9.65 26.67 -16.27
C GLN A 154 -9.23 26.41 -14.84
N LEU A 155 -10.21 26.15 -13.97
CA LEU A 155 -9.92 25.58 -12.65
C LEU A 155 -9.24 24.22 -12.88
N GLU A 156 -8.01 24.04 -12.40
CA GLU A 156 -7.46 22.70 -12.22
C GLU A 156 -8.39 21.94 -11.25
N GLN A 157 -9.26 21.10 -11.83
CA GLN A 157 -10.22 20.26 -11.10
C GLN A 157 -9.56 19.05 -10.45
N ILE A 158 -8.28 18.82 -10.72
CA ILE A 158 -7.51 17.72 -10.17
C ILE A 158 -6.78 18.24 -8.93
N PRO A 159 -6.99 17.64 -7.74
CA PRO A 159 -6.21 17.96 -6.54
C PRO A 159 -4.71 17.84 -6.83
N ASN A 160 -3.92 18.84 -6.42
CA ASN A 160 -2.49 18.89 -6.70
C ASN A 160 -1.67 17.95 -5.79
N TYR A 161 -2.31 16.90 -5.24
CA TYR A 161 -1.63 15.75 -4.65
C TYR A 161 -0.84 14.96 -5.69
N ILE A 162 -1.22 15.05 -6.97
CA ILE A 162 -0.53 14.37 -8.08
C ILE A 162 0.63 15.21 -8.66
N GLY A 163 0.59 16.55 -8.54
CA GLY A 163 1.60 17.42 -9.17
C GLY A 163 2.76 17.87 -8.28
N THR A 164 2.58 17.93 -6.95
CA THR A 164 3.72 18.12 -6.02
C THR A 164 4.49 16.83 -5.74
N LEU A 165 3.91 15.70 -6.12
CA LEU A 165 4.55 14.42 -6.24
C LEU A 165 4.46 13.99 -7.70
N ASP A 166 5.21 14.68 -8.57
CA ASP A 166 5.66 14.07 -9.84
C ASP A 166 6.60 12.91 -9.44
N PHE A 167 6.02 11.85 -8.87
CA PHE A 167 6.62 10.53 -8.77
C PHE A 167 6.71 10.03 -10.20
N GLY A 168 7.66 10.63 -10.91
CA GLY A 168 7.88 10.33 -12.30
C GLY A 168 8.00 8.84 -12.51
N ARG A 169 7.57 8.36 -13.67
CA ARG A 169 7.42 6.94 -14.03
C ARG A 169 8.30 6.00 -13.20
N TYR A 170 7.68 5.19 -12.34
CA TYR A 170 8.41 4.17 -11.58
C TYR A 170 9.14 3.23 -12.55
N MET A 171 10.44 3.06 -12.36
CA MET A 171 11.31 2.25 -13.23
C MET A 171 11.67 0.90 -12.63
N GLY A 172 11.21 0.61 -11.42
CA GLY A 172 11.46 -0.65 -10.73
C GLY A 172 12.20 -0.47 -9.41
N THR A 173 12.31 -1.58 -8.67
CA THR A 173 13.16 -1.66 -7.47
C THR A 173 14.47 -2.33 -7.80
N THR A 174 15.57 -1.76 -7.33
CA THR A 174 16.90 -2.39 -7.43
C THR A 174 17.60 -2.39 -6.07
N MET A 175 18.74 -3.05 -5.99
CA MET A 175 19.64 -2.97 -4.85
C MET A 175 20.64 -1.84 -5.09
N PHE A 176 20.73 -0.92 -4.13
CA PHE A 176 21.77 0.10 -4.09
C PHE A 176 22.44 0.06 -2.71
N MET A 177 23.74 -0.27 -2.68
CA MET A 177 24.51 -0.46 -1.45
C MET A 177 23.82 -1.42 -0.46
N ASP A 178 23.42 -2.60 -0.94
CA ASP A 178 22.71 -3.64 -0.19
C ASP A 178 21.36 -3.23 0.41
N LYS A 179 20.79 -2.10 -0.02
CA LYS A 179 19.45 -1.64 0.38
C LYS A 179 18.53 -1.64 -0.83
N LYS A 180 17.29 -2.10 -0.64
CA LYS A 180 16.25 -2.03 -1.66
C LYS A 180 15.85 -0.58 -1.86
N VAL A 181 15.90 -0.11 -3.10
CA VAL A 181 15.54 1.25 -3.48
C VAL A 181 14.55 1.23 -4.62
N SER A 182 13.67 2.22 -4.66
CA SER A 182 12.70 2.45 -5.72
C SER A 182 13.24 3.52 -6.67
N ILE A 183 13.30 3.22 -7.96
CA ILE A 183 13.75 4.16 -9.00
C ILE A 183 12.52 4.81 -9.64
N TRP A 184 12.53 6.12 -9.78
CA TRP A 184 11.45 6.91 -10.39
C TRP A 184 12.02 7.87 -11.43
N GLN A 185 11.40 7.98 -12.60
CA GLN A 185 11.83 8.83 -13.72
C GLN A 185 10.97 10.09 -13.81
N THR A 186 11.41 11.18 -13.20
CA THR A 186 10.70 12.48 -13.16
C THR A 186 11.06 13.38 -14.33
N LYS A 187 10.30 14.46 -14.52
CA LYS A 187 10.65 15.54 -15.47
C LYS A 187 12.00 16.19 -15.15
N ALA A 188 12.44 16.16 -13.90
CA ALA A 188 13.72 16.70 -13.44
C ALA A 188 14.88 15.68 -13.50
N GLY A 189 14.61 14.42 -13.87
CA GLY A 189 15.59 13.33 -13.92
C GLY A 189 15.19 12.11 -13.09
N THR A 190 16.10 11.14 -12.98
CA THR A 190 15.88 9.91 -12.20
C THR A 190 16.10 10.16 -10.71
N ILE A 191 15.12 9.88 -9.88
CA ILE A 191 15.24 9.92 -8.41
C ILE A 191 15.27 8.50 -7.85
N VAL A 192 16.14 8.27 -6.87
CA VAL A 192 16.27 7.01 -6.16
C VAL A 192 15.81 7.25 -4.73
N LEU A 193 14.70 6.63 -4.37
CA LEU A 193 14.15 6.72 -3.01
C LEU A 193 14.45 5.41 -2.28
N PRO A 194 14.75 5.45 -0.96
CA PRO A 194 14.69 4.24 -0.16
C PRO A 194 13.36 3.56 -0.45
N ALA A 195 13.37 2.25 -0.75
CA ALA A 195 12.11 1.53 -0.80
C ALA A 195 11.59 1.57 0.63
N VAL A 196 10.70 2.51 0.93
CA VAL A 196 9.90 2.44 2.14
C VAL A 196 9.26 1.08 2.03
N GLU A 197 9.56 0.19 2.96
CA GLU A 197 8.86 -1.08 3.05
C GLU A 197 7.39 -0.74 3.31
N THR A 198 6.63 -0.53 2.24
CA THR A 198 5.18 -0.62 2.24
C THR A 198 4.86 -2.09 2.50
N LEU A 199 5.10 -2.57 3.73
CA LEU A 199 4.87 -3.95 4.17
C LEU A 199 5.03 -4.98 3.05
N GLY A 200 6.18 -5.01 2.35
CA GLY A 200 6.49 -6.01 1.33
C GLY A 200 5.33 -6.43 0.42
N VAL A 201 4.43 -5.54 0.02
CA VAL A 201 3.31 -5.96 -0.83
C VAL A 201 3.79 -5.89 -2.27
N ASP A 202 4.22 -7.03 -2.79
CA ASP A 202 3.90 -7.33 -4.18
C ASP A 202 2.36 -7.40 -4.21
N VAL A 203 1.67 -6.26 -4.36
CA VAL A 203 0.21 -6.20 -4.24
C VAL A 203 -0.46 -7.11 -5.25
N VAL A 204 0.24 -7.37 -6.35
CA VAL A 204 -0.16 -8.33 -7.37
C VAL A 204 0.29 -9.72 -6.93
N ALA A 205 1.57 -10.03 -6.70
CA ALA A 205 1.99 -11.41 -6.44
C ALA A 205 1.88 -11.91 -4.97
N GLY A 206 1.47 -11.07 -4.03
CA GLY A 206 1.49 -11.34 -2.60
C GLY A 206 0.32 -12.20 -2.10
N PRO A 207 0.49 -12.91 -0.98
CA PRO A 207 -0.54 -13.84 -0.45
C PRO A 207 -1.84 -13.16 -0.01
N LYS A 208 -1.83 -11.83 0.16
CA LYS A 208 -2.96 -11.03 0.66
C LYS A 208 -4.10 -10.84 -0.35
N VAL A 209 -3.87 -11.10 -1.64
CA VAL A 209 -4.89 -11.00 -2.71
C VAL A 209 -5.22 -12.34 -3.37
N ARG A 210 -4.66 -13.42 -2.81
CA ARG A 210 -4.76 -14.76 -3.38
C ARG A 210 -5.54 -15.73 -2.51
N GLY A 211 -6.03 -15.34 -1.34
CA GLY A 211 -6.77 -16.24 -0.47
C GLY A 211 -8.02 -16.79 -1.16
N ALA A 212 -8.79 -15.92 -1.81
CA ALA A 212 -9.94 -16.37 -2.61
C ALA A 212 -9.54 -17.29 -3.77
N ALA A 213 -8.42 -17.00 -4.45
CA ALA A 213 -7.91 -17.82 -5.54
C ALA A 213 -7.52 -19.23 -5.10
N TYR A 214 -6.85 -19.36 -3.95
CA TYR A 214 -6.49 -20.65 -3.39
C TYR A 214 -7.69 -21.44 -2.87
N LEU A 215 -8.70 -20.75 -2.34
CA LEU A 215 -9.97 -21.39 -1.99
C LEU A 215 -10.71 -21.91 -3.23
N GLU A 216 -10.72 -21.16 -4.33
CA GLU A 216 -11.30 -21.59 -5.61
C GLU A 216 -10.56 -22.81 -6.18
N ARG A 217 -9.22 -22.80 -6.14
CA ARG A 217 -8.38 -23.95 -6.48
C ARG A 217 -8.73 -25.17 -5.64
N TYR A 218 -8.73 -25.01 -4.33
CA TYR A 218 -9.03 -26.09 -3.38
C TYR A 218 -10.40 -26.71 -3.65
N ALA A 219 -11.44 -25.90 -3.89
CA ALA A 219 -12.78 -26.40 -4.20
C ALA A 219 -12.91 -27.04 -5.60
N ALA A 220 -12.01 -26.69 -6.54
CA ALA A 220 -11.95 -27.31 -7.86
C ALA A 220 -11.21 -28.66 -7.83
N GLU A 221 -10.18 -28.78 -7.00
CA GLU A 221 -9.43 -30.02 -6.78
C GLU A 221 -10.22 -31.01 -5.89
N ASN A 222 -10.98 -30.49 -4.92
CA ASN A 222 -11.79 -31.25 -3.97
C ASN A 222 -13.28 -31.08 -4.29
N GLY A 223 -13.79 -31.92 -5.20
CA GLY A 223 -15.18 -31.83 -5.68
C GLY A 223 -16.26 -32.10 -4.61
N ASP A 224 -15.88 -32.66 -3.47
CA ASP A 224 -16.74 -32.87 -2.30
C ASP A 224 -17.14 -31.55 -1.62
N VAL A 225 -16.33 -30.49 -1.73
CA VAL A 225 -16.62 -29.17 -1.13
C VAL A 225 -17.96 -28.61 -1.60
N ARG A 226 -18.19 -28.59 -2.92
CA ARG A 226 -19.45 -28.12 -3.52
C ARG A 226 -20.60 -29.10 -3.37
N GLN A 227 -20.30 -30.41 -3.29
CA GLN A 227 -21.32 -31.44 -3.07
C GLN A 227 -21.84 -31.42 -1.63
N ARG A 228 -20.98 -31.12 -0.66
CA ARG A 228 -21.31 -31.06 0.77
C ARG A 228 -22.17 -29.84 1.10
N PHE A 229 -21.97 -28.76 0.33
CA PHE A 229 -22.65 -27.49 0.47
C PHE A 229 -23.34 -27.07 -0.85
N PRO A 230 -24.41 -27.79 -1.26
CA PRO A 230 -25.10 -27.52 -2.52
C PRO A 230 -25.99 -26.27 -2.46
N GLN A 231 -26.18 -25.69 -1.27
CA GLN A 231 -27.04 -24.55 -0.99
C GLN A 231 -26.33 -23.60 -0.01
N GLU A 232 -27.09 -22.93 0.86
CA GLU A 232 -26.58 -22.00 1.86
C GLU A 232 -25.44 -22.61 2.69
N VAL A 233 -24.38 -21.83 2.87
CA VAL A 233 -23.15 -22.20 3.56
C VAL A 233 -23.00 -21.37 4.82
N ARG A 234 -23.08 -22.01 5.98
CA ARG A 234 -22.73 -21.38 7.26
C ARG A 234 -21.22 -21.40 7.43
N LEU A 235 -20.60 -20.25 7.68
CA LEU A 235 -19.15 -20.15 7.82
C LEU A 235 -18.60 -21.08 8.89
N THR A 236 -19.27 -21.17 10.03
CA THR A 236 -18.88 -22.04 11.15
C THR A 236 -18.91 -23.52 10.78
N GLU A 237 -19.88 -23.95 9.98
CA GLU A 237 -19.98 -25.32 9.50
C GLU A 237 -18.91 -25.64 8.46
N PHE A 238 -18.64 -24.69 7.56
CA PHE A 238 -17.58 -24.81 6.57
C PHE A 238 -16.20 -24.93 7.25
N ILE A 239 -15.88 -24.03 8.18
CA ILE A 239 -14.62 -24.07 8.94
C ILE A 239 -14.53 -25.35 9.78
N ARG A 240 -15.62 -25.85 10.35
CA ARG A 240 -15.60 -27.12 11.09
C ARG A 240 -15.28 -28.31 10.19
N THR A 241 -15.69 -28.26 8.93
CA THR A 241 -15.55 -29.39 7.98
C THR A 241 -14.22 -29.37 7.26
N PHE A 242 -13.81 -28.20 6.75
CA PHE A 242 -12.64 -28.04 5.87
C PHE A 242 -11.58 -27.09 6.44
N GLY A 243 -11.79 -26.53 7.64
CA GLY A 243 -10.95 -25.43 8.14
C GLY A 243 -9.50 -25.81 8.42
N GLU A 244 -9.21 -27.09 8.70
CA GLU A 244 -7.85 -27.57 8.95
C GLU A 244 -7.14 -28.01 7.66
N ASP A 245 -7.81 -27.98 6.52
CA ASP A 245 -7.22 -28.39 5.25
C ASP A 245 -6.21 -27.34 4.78
N GLU A 246 -5.08 -27.83 4.25
CA GLU A 246 -3.99 -27.00 3.76
C GLU A 246 -4.23 -26.58 2.31
N LEU A 247 -4.05 -25.29 2.03
CA LEU A 247 -4.12 -24.70 0.71
C LEU A 247 -2.77 -24.79 0.00
N ALA A 248 -2.76 -24.54 -1.31
CA ALA A 248 -1.54 -24.60 -2.14
C ALA A 248 -0.41 -23.65 -1.69
N ASP A 249 -0.72 -22.64 -0.87
CA ASP A 249 0.25 -21.71 -0.29
C ASP A 249 0.67 -22.03 1.16
N GLY A 250 0.28 -23.20 1.67
CA GLY A 250 0.65 -23.71 3.00
C GLY A 250 -0.17 -23.12 4.15
N ARG A 251 -1.13 -22.22 3.87
CA ARG A 251 -2.09 -21.74 4.89
C ARG A 251 -3.24 -22.71 5.04
N THR A 252 -3.89 -22.69 6.20
CA THR A 252 -5.15 -23.42 6.39
C THR A 252 -6.33 -22.66 5.77
N VAL A 253 -7.37 -23.39 5.36
CA VAL A 253 -8.66 -22.81 4.96
C VAL A 253 -9.20 -21.87 6.05
N ARG A 254 -9.09 -22.26 7.32
CA ARG A 254 -9.48 -21.43 8.47
C ARG A 254 -8.74 -20.10 8.48
N ASP A 255 -7.43 -20.08 8.24
CA ASP A 255 -6.63 -18.86 8.25
C ASP A 255 -7.06 -17.86 7.18
N VAL A 256 -7.38 -18.35 5.98
CA VAL A 256 -7.88 -17.49 4.89
C VAL A 256 -9.28 -16.96 5.20
N LEU A 257 -10.16 -17.79 5.77
CA LEU A 257 -11.53 -17.41 6.08
C LEU A 257 -11.67 -16.48 7.30
N LYS A 258 -10.61 -16.24 8.09
CA LYS A 258 -10.60 -15.28 9.21
C LYS A 258 -10.95 -13.84 8.80
N VAL A 259 -10.85 -13.51 7.50
CA VAL A 259 -11.25 -12.20 6.98
C VAL A 259 -12.78 -11.99 7.03
N LEU A 260 -13.55 -13.08 7.07
CA LEU A 260 -15.00 -13.07 7.13
C LEU A 260 -15.52 -12.94 8.59
N PRO A 261 -16.71 -12.36 8.83
CA PRO A 261 -17.30 -12.28 10.17
C PRO A 261 -17.76 -13.66 10.66
N ALA A 262 -17.55 -13.93 11.96
CA ALA A 262 -17.62 -15.28 12.54
C ALA A 262 -18.99 -15.98 12.56
N GLU A 263 -20.09 -15.35 12.13
CA GLU A 263 -21.45 -15.93 12.15
C GLU A 263 -22.25 -15.66 10.87
N THR A 264 -21.56 -15.46 9.75
CA THR A 264 -22.22 -15.19 8.47
C THR A 264 -22.64 -16.49 7.76
N SER A 265 -23.78 -16.43 7.07
CA SER A 265 -24.21 -17.46 6.13
C SER A 265 -24.22 -16.89 4.71
N TYR A 266 -23.80 -17.70 3.74
CA TYR A 266 -23.66 -17.31 2.34
C TYR A 266 -24.58 -18.13 1.46
N GLN A 267 -25.08 -17.58 0.36
CA GLN A 267 -26.02 -18.28 -0.53
C GLN A 267 -25.41 -19.53 -1.18
N SER A 268 -24.08 -19.56 -1.35
CA SER A 268 -23.32 -20.66 -1.90
C SER A 268 -21.84 -20.57 -1.50
N VAL A 269 -21.08 -21.64 -1.76
CA VAL A 269 -19.61 -21.64 -1.61
C VAL A 269 -18.97 -20.54 -2.46
N ASP A 270 -19.43 -20.37 -3.70
CA ASP A 270 -18.88 -19.35 -4.60
C ASP A 270 -19.19 -17.93 -4.10
N ALA A 271 -20.37 -17.70 -3.48
CA ALA A 271 -20.69 -16.42 -2.85
C ALA A 271 -19.80 -16.13 -1.64
N MET A 272 -19.45 -17.15 -0.86
CA MET A 272 -18.51 -17.00 0.26
C MET A 272 -17.10 -16.63 -0.24
N PHE A 273 -16.59 -17.30 -1.28
CA PHE A 273 -15.29 -16.97 -1.86
C PHE A 273 -15.28 -15.59 -2.52
N ALA A 274 -16.39 -15.18 -3.13
CA ALA A 274 -16.54 -13.83 -3.66
C ALA A 274 -16.48 -12.75 -2.56
N GLU A 275 -17.01 -13.02 -1.36
CA GLU A 275 -16.90 -12.13 -0.20
C GLU A 275 -15.44 -12.06 0.31
N VAL A 276 -14.71 -13.19 0.37
CA VAL A 276 -13.27 -13.19 0.69
C VAL A 276 -12.52 -12.27 -0.28
N SER A 277 -12.76 -12.45 -1.57
CA SER A 277 -12.19 -11.65 -2.65
C SER A 277 -12.51 -10.15 -2.49
N GLU A 278 -13.74 -9.81 -2.10
CA GLU A 278 -14.13 -8.41 -1.83
C GLU A 278 -13.35 -7.81 -0.66
N ARG A 279 -13.24 -8.55 0.45
CA ARG A 279 -12.55 -8.05 1.64
C ARG A 279 -11.05 -7.93 1.43
N GLU A 280 -10.44 -8.88 0.73
CA GLU A 280 -9.03 -8.78 0.32
C GLU A 280 -8.82 -7.52 -0.54
N ALA A 281 -9.71 -7.27 -1.51
CA ALA A 281 -9.64 -6.06 -2.32
C ALA A 281 -9.84 -4.78 -1.50
N VAL A 282 -10.77 -4.75 -0.53
CA VAL A 282 -10.95 -3.62 0.40
C VAL A 282 -9.68 -3.36 1.23
N ILE A 283 -9.07 -4.41 1.79
CA ILE A 283 -7.82 -4.29 2.58
C ILE A 283 -6.75 -3.63 1.72
N VAL A 284 -6.60 -4.06 0.46
CA VAL A 284 -5.64 -3.46 -0.47
C VAL A 284 -6.00 -2.01 -0.78
N ARG A 285 -7.25 -1.68 -1.11
CA ARG A 285 -7.68 -0.31 -1.42
C ARG A 285 -7.45 0.66 -0.27
N THR A 286 -7.63 0.19 0.97
CA THR A 286 -7.40 1.00 2.19
C THR A 286 -5.94 1.06 2.62
N THR A 287 -5.04 0.32 1.98
CA THR A 287 -3.60 0.33 2.28
C THR A 287 -2.91 1.46 1.51
N VAL A 288 -2.22 2.34 2.23
CA VAL A 288 -1.49 3.49 1.65
C VAL A 288 -0.48 3.02 0.59
N GLY A 289 -0.53 3.63 -0.60
CA GLY A 289 0.37 3.33 -1.73
C GLY A 289 0.04 2.05 -2.52
N ALA A 290 -0.94 1.27 -2.08
CA ALA A 290 -1.29 0.02 -2.76
C ALA A 290 -1.91 0.24 -4.14
N GLN A 291 -2.72 1.28 -4.33
CA GLN A 291 -3.28 1.64 -5.63
C GLN A 291 -2.17 1.97 -6.65
N SER A 292 -1.19 2.79 -6.27
CA SER A 292 -0.04 3.12 -7.12
C SER A 292 0.82 1.88 -7.42
N ALA A 293 1.00 0.99 -6.45
CA ALA A 293 1.74 -0.26 -6.64
C ALA A 293 1.01 -1.25 -7.55
N VAL A 294 -0.32 -1.35 -7.46
CA VAL A 294 -1.17 -2.15 -8.35
C VAL A 294 -1.12 -1.60 -9.77
N ALA A 295 -1.29 -0.29 -9.94
CA ALA A 295 -1.21 0.37 -11.23
C ALA A 295 0.16 0.14 -11.89
N ALA A 296 1.25 0.29 -11.12
CA ALA A 296 2.61 0.04 -11.60
C ALA A 296 2.84 -1.43 -11.98
N ALA A 297 2.40 -2.38 -11.13
CA ALA A 297 2.58 -3.80 -11.38
C ALA A 297 1.74 -4.32 -12.56
N LEU A 298 0.59 -3.69 -12.82
CA LEU A 298 -0.28 -4.00 -13.96
C LEU A 298 0.02 -3.17 -15.21
N GLY A 299 1.07 -2.34 -15.19
CA GLY A 299 1.49 -1.53 -16.34
C GLY A 299 0.46 -0.48 -16.76
N ILE A 300 -0.35 0.02 -15.83
CA ILE A 300 -1.40 1.03 -16.08
C ILE A 300 -0.73 2.42 -16.05
N GLU A 301 -0.41 2.97 -17.23
CA GLU A 301 0.42 4.20 -17.34
C GLU A 301 -0.35 5.52 -17.09
N SER A 302 -1.67 5.55 -17.29
CA SER A 302 -2.63 6.61 -16.91
C SER A 302 -3.93 6.37 -17.70
N GLU A 303 -5.07 6.78 -17.14
CA GLU A 303 -6.44 6.70 -17.74
C GLU A 303 -7.21 5.36 -17.74
N LEU A 304 -6.74 4.28 -17.09
CA LEU A 304 -7.68 3.21 -16.74
C LEU A 304 -8.27 3.49 -15.36
N GLU A 305 -9.49 4.00 -15.35
CA GLU A 305 -10.33 4.08 -14.14
C GLU A 305 -10.67 2.69 -13.55
N ASN A 306 -10.28 1.60 -14.22
CA ASN A 306 -10.68 0.24 -13.89
C ASN A 306 -9.55 -0.79 -14.07
N VAL A 307 -9.20 -1.47 -12.99
CA VAL A 307 -8.20 -2.55 -12.97
C VAL A 307 -8.61 -3.74 -13.85
N ALA A 308 -9.92 -3.94 -14.08
CA ALA A 308 -10.43 -5.00 -14.94
C ALA A 308 -9.96 -4.90 -16.42
N ASP A 309 -9.58 -3.70 -16.87
CA ASP A 309 -9.13 -3.48 -18.25
C ASP A 309 -7.63 -3.75 -18.44
N ALA A 310 -6.89 -4.01 -17.36
CA ALA A 310 -5.47 -4.30 -17.43
C ALA A 310 -5.18 -5.58 -18.24
N ASP A 311 -4.06 -5.57 -18.97
CA ASP A 311 -3.64 -6.70 -19.79
C ASP A 311 -3.20 -7.88 -18.92
N ILE A 312 -3.70 -9.08 -19.23
CA ILE A 312 -3.32 -10.34 -18.56
C ILE A 312 -1.81 -10.61 -18.72
N ALA A 313 -1.15 -10.06 -19.74
CA ALA A 313 0.30 -10.15 -19.91
C ALA A 313 1.07 -9.71 -18.65
N MET A 314 0.50 -8.80 -17.86
CA MET A 314 1.10 -8.26 -16.63
C MET A 314 0.81 -9.12 -15.38
N LEU A 315 -0.03 -10.16 -15.48
CA LEU A 315 -0.42 -11.00 -14.36
C LEU A 315 0.70 -11.99 -13.99
N ALA A 316 1.62 -11.61 -13.10
CA ALA A 316 2.81 -12.40 -12.72
C ALA A 316 2.51 -13.79 -12.11
N GLY A 317 1.29 -14.03 -11.64
CA GLY A 317 0.83 -15.32 -11.12
C GLY A 317 0.45 -16.36 -12.17
N VAL A 318 0.36 -15.98 -13.45
CA VAL A 318 0.00 -16.90 -14.54
C VAL A 318 1.22 -17.20 -15.40
N PRO A 319 1.55 -18.47 -15.66
CA PRO A 319 2.70 -18.82 -16.49
C PRO A 319 2.66 -18.14 -17.87
N THR A 320 3.80 -17.67 -18.37
CA THR A 320 3.88 -16.94 -19.65
C THR A 320 3.23 -17.67 -20.82
N LYS A 321 3.36 -19.00 -20.90
CA LYS A 321 2.71 -19.82 -21.93
C LYS A 321 1.18 -19.83 -21.80
N ALA A 322 0.67 -19.86 -20.57
CA ALA A 322 -0.77 -19.79 -20.29
C ALA A 322 -1.33 -18.42 -20.65
N ARG A 323 -0.62 -17.33 -20.29
CA ARG A 323 -0.99 -15.96 -20.71
C ARG A 323 -1.09 -15.83 -22.22
N ALA A 324 -0.07 -16.28 -22.95
CA ALA A 324 -0.07 -16.24 -24.41
C ALA A 324 -1.18 -17.10 -25.05
N ALA A 325 -1.59 -18.20 -24.40
CA ALA A 325 -2.71 -19.02 -24.85
C ALA A 325 -4.06 -18.32 -24.62
N LEU A 326 -4.25 -17.71 -23.46
CA LEU A 326 -5.45 -16.93 -23.13
C LEU A 326 -5.62 -15.72 -24.06
N THR A 327 -4.55 -14.96 -24.31
CA THR A 327 -4.59 -13.83 -25.26
C THR A 327 -4.97 -14.29 -26.67
N ARG A 328 -4.41 -15.42 -27.16
CA ARG A 328 -4.77 -16.01 -28.46
C ARG A 328 -6.23 -16.46 -28.54
N ALA A 329 -6.81 -16.86 -27.42
CA ALA A 329 -8.22 -17.23 -27.30
C ALA A 329 -9.16 -16.02 -27.08
N GLY A 330 -8.64 -14.79 -27.13
CA GLY A 330 -9.42 -13.55 -26.98
C GLY A 330 -9.62 -13.08 -25.54
N ILE A 331 -9.01 -13.77 -24.56
CA ILE A 331 -9.00 -13.39 -23.14
C ILE A 331 -7.73 -12.56 -22.91
N SER A 332 -7.83 -11.26 -23.22
CA SER A 332 -6.71 -10.31 -23.19
C SER A 332 -6.73 -9.35 -22.01
N THR A 333 -7.77 -9.36 -21.17
CA THR A 333 -7.88 -8.47 -20.00
C THR A 333 -8.19 -9.24 -18.71
N LEU A 334 -7.89 -8.65 -17.55
CA LEU A 334 -8.20 -9.23 -16.24
C LEU A 334 -9.69 -9.48 -16.05
N GLY A 335 -10.55 -8.55 -16.47
CA GLY A 335 -12.01 -8.68 -16.38
C GLY A 335 -12.51 -9.86 -17.20
N LYS A 336 -12.03 -10.03 -18.44
CA LYS A 336 -12.39 -11.19 -19.26
C LYS A 336 -11.95 -12.50 -18.61
N LEU A 337 -10.78 -12.55 -17.97
CA LEU A 337 -10.33 -13.73 -17.26
C LEU A 337 -11.19 -14.01 -16.02
N ALA A 338 -11.53 -12.98 -15.25
CA ALA A 338 -12.39 -13.07 -14.06
C ALA A 338 -13.80 -13.60 -14.37
N ASP A 339 -14.34 -13.25 -15.55
CA ASP A 339 -15.65 -13.66 -16.04
C ASP A 339 -15.63 -15.03 -16.75
N THR A 340 -14.44 -15.57 -17.04
CA THR A 340 -14.33 -16.86 -17.74
C THR A 340 -14.40 -18.01 -16.73
N PRO A 341 -15.26 -19.01 -16.93
CA PRO A 341 -15.30 -20.20 -16.08
C PRO A 341 -13.98 -21.00 -16.13
N PRO A 342 -13.53 -21.59 -15.01
CA PRO A 342 -12.30 -22.39 -14.96
C PRO A 342 -12.24 -23.51 -16.01
N GLU A 343 -13.37 -24.15 -16.31
CA GLU A 343 -13.45 -25.25 -17.28
C GLU A 343 -13.13 -24.77 -18.70
N ARG A 344 -13.55 -23.55 -19.04
CA ARG A 344 -13.24 -22.91 -20.32
C ARG A 344 -11.78 -22.51 -20.40
N VAL A 345 -11.21 -21.97 -19.32
CA VAL A 345 -9.77 -21.68 -19.23
C VAL A 345 -8.95 -22.95 -19.42
N LEU A 346 -9.32 -24.04 -18.75
CA LEU A 346 -8.67 -25.33 -18.88
C LEU A 346 -8.76 -25.89 -20.31
N GLY A 347 -9.92 -25.75 -20.97
CA GLY A 347 -10.08 -26.10 -22.39
C GLY A 347 -9.08 -25.38 -23.29
N ILE A 348 -8.95 -24.05 -23.12
CA ILE A 348 -7.98 -23.23 -23.86
C ILE A 348 -6.55 -23.71 -23.61
N MET A 349 -6.20 -24.08 -22.37
CA MET A 349 -4.86 -24.58 -22.05
C MET A 349 -4.57 -25.90 -22.77
N LYS A 350 -5.53 -26.83 -22.77
CA LYS A 350 -5.41 -28.13 -23.46
C LYS A 350 -5.23 -27.94 -24.97
N ASP A 351 -6.05 -27.10 -25.59
CA ASP A 351 -5.98 -26.82 -27.03
C ASP A 351 -4.65 -26.16 -27.43
N ALA A 352 -4.08 -25.35 -26.53
CA ALA A 352 -2.80 -24.70 -26.74
C ALA A 352 -1.57 -25.55 -26.36
N GLY A 353 -1.76 -26.79 -25.89
CA GLY A 353 -0.67 -27.66 -25.44
C GLY A 353 0.03 -27.17 -24.17
N VAL A 354 -0.65 -26.38 -23.34
CA VAL A 354 -0.14 -25.88 -22.05
C VAL A 354 -0.58 -26.84 -20.96
N ARG A 355 0.39 -27.35 -20.18
CA ARG A 355 0.09 -28.20 -19.01
C ARG A 355 -0.52 -27.33 -17.92
N ALA A 356 -1.79 -27.56 -17.61
CA ALA A 356 -2.54 -26.92 -16.54
C ALA A 356 -3.59 -27.91 -16.02
N GLU A 357 -3.89 -27.83 -14.73
CA GLU A 357 -4.96 -28.58 -14.08
C GLU A 357 -6.17 -27.70 -13.80
N VAL A 358 -7.29 -28.32 -13.38
CA VAL A 358 -8.52 -27.57 -13.06
C VAL A 358 -8.30 -26.61 -11.89
N GLY A 359 -7.46 -27.00 -10.92
CA GLY A 359 -7.05 -26.16 -9.80
C GLY A 359 -6.28 -24.92 -10.24
N ASP A 360 -5.34 -25.05 -11.20
CA ASP A 360 -4.60 -23.92 -11.73
C ASP A 360 -5.52 -22.94 -12.46
N ALA A 361 -6.45 -23.46 -13.27
CA ALA A 361 -7.42 -22.63 -13.98
C ALA A 361 -8.33 -21.85 -13.00
N ALA A 362 -8.80 -22.51 -11.93
CA ALA A 362 -9.61 -21.89 -10.89
C ALA A 362 -8.83 -20.84 -10.09
N GLU A 363 -7.57 -21.11 -9.77
CA GLU A 363 -6.69 -20.13 -9.12
C GLU A 363 -6.55 -18.87 -9.97
N TRP A 364 -6.28 -19.01 -11.27
CA TRP A 364 -6.08 -17.86 -12.16
C TRP A 364 -7.34 -17.01 -12.31
N THR A 365 -8.51 -17.64 -12.42
CA THR A 365 -9.80 -16.92 -12.51
C THR A 365 -10.16 -16.23 -11.20
N GLY A 366 -9.98 -16.89 -10.06
CA GLY A 366 -10.26 -16.33 -8.74
C GLY A 366 -9.32 -15.16 -8.41
N TYR A 367 -8.05 -15.29 -8.79
CA TYR A 367 -7.07 -14.23 -8.63
C TYR A 367 -7.41 -13.01 -9.52
N ALA A 368 -7.77 -13.21 -10.78
CA ALA A 368 -8.23 -12.14 -11.66
C ALA A 368 -9.48 -11.44 -11.10
N ARG A 369 -10.40 -12.19 -10.50
CA ARG A 369 -11.60 -11.65 -9.85
C ARG A 369 -11.25 -10.74 -8.68
N THR A 370 -10.33 -11.14 -7.80
CA THR A 370 -9.87 -10.27 -6.70
C THR A 370 -9.21 -9.00 -7.22
N LEU A 371 -8.34 -9.09 -8.23
CA LEU A 371 -7.69 -7.90 -8.79
C LEU A 371 -8.71 -6.95 -9.45
N SER A 372 -9.71 -7.48 -10.15
CA SER A 372 -10.75 -6.66 -10.80
C SER A 372 -11.57 -5.80 -9.83
N LYS A 373 -11.58 -6.17 -8.54
CA LYS A 373 -12.29 -5.45 -7.46
C LYS A 373 -11.47 -4.33 -6.81
N LEU A 374 -10.23 -4.12 -7.24
CA LEU A 374 -9.32 -3.12 -6.66
C LEU A 374 -9.62 -1.66 -7.05
N ARG A 375 -10.77 -1.40 -7.67
CA ARG A 375 -11.21 -0.07 -8.09
C ARG A 375 -11.38 0.91 -6.94
#